data_AF-A0A8C9N5T1-F1
#
_entry.id   AF-A0A8C9N5T1-F1
#
_cell.length_a   1.000
_cell.length_b   1.000
_cell.length_c   1.000
_cell.angle_alpha   90.00
_cell.angle_beta   90.00
_cell.angle_gamma   90.00
#
_symmetry.space_group_name_H-M   'P 1'
#
loop_
_entity.id
_entity.type
_entity.pdbx_description
1 polymer ?
#
loop_
_entity_poly.entity_id
_entity_poly.type
_entity_poly.pdbx_seq_one_letter_code
_entity_poly.pdbx_strand_id
1 'polypeptide(L)'
;LNDKPTSSKQDKRLAAPRLAFGVIADIQFADAEDGYDFGGCRRRYYRHSLRLLREAVREWAGESPPIGFVLQLGDSIDGQNAGRGEAESALQQVLEVLGQLSVPVHHAWGNHELYNFSRARLVQTGLYSRPAGGSDGPPDRECHAYHCSPAPRLRLVVLDSYDTSTLGRDPGSPRYQESLRVLREKNPNDDLNSPEGLKEPHFVAFNGGFSQAQLDWFDEVLKFSDENQEKVILMCPSIPVLPMGFAWPGITRLRCQTHTEFITSPWRGSSRHPPTATPLELFMSMKIKWY
;
A
#
# COMPACT_ATOMS: atom_id res chain seq x y z
N LEU A 1 19.36 34.39 -52.89
CA LEU A 1 18.51 33.20 -52.64
C LEU A 1 19.45 32.04 -52.30
N ASN A 2 19.77 31.88 -51.01
CA ASN A 2 20.54 30.76 -50.48
C ASN A 2 19.60 30.03 -49.52
N ASP A 3 19.00 28.94 -49.99
CA ASP A 3 18.16 28.08 -49.15
C ASP A 3 19.06 27.15 -48.31
N LYS A 4 19.00 27.34 -47.00
CA LYS A 4 19.50 26.37 -46.02
C LYS A 4 18.49 25.21 -45.91
N PRO A 5 18.92 23.95 -45.87
CA PRO A 5 18.01 22.86 -45.55
C PRO A 5 17.59 22.98 -44.09
N THR A 6 16.28 23.05 -43.87
CA THR A 6 15.65 23.01 -42.57
C THR A 6 15.93 21.67 -41.89
N SER A 7 16.42 21.78 -40.65
CA SER A 7 16.72 20.69 -39.74
C SER A 7 15.51 19.75 -39.62
N SER A 8 15.77 18.46 -39.84
CA SER A 8 14.81 17.38 -39.64
C SER A 8 14.47 17.29 -38.15
N LYS A 9 13.16 17.35 -37.86
CA LYS A 9 12.62 16.97 -36.55
C LYS A 9 13.00 15.50 -36.31
N GLN A 10 14.00 15.25 -35.47
CA GLN A 10 14.22 13.94 -34.89
C GLN A 10 12.98 13.60 -34.05
N ASP A 11 12.17 12.67 -34.55
CA ASP A 11 11.19 11.95 -33.74
C ASP A 11 11.94 11.33 -32.55
N LYS A 12 11.77 11.92 -31.36
CA LYS A 12 12.14 11.27 -30.10
C LYS A 12 11.21 10.08 -29.93
N ARG A 13 11.56 8.96 -30.57
CA ARG A 13 10.97 7.66 -30.29
C ARG A 13 11.28 7.37 -28.82
N LEU A 14 10.29 7.56 -27.94
CA LEU A 14 10.40 7.22 -26.51
C LEU A 14 10.95 5.79 -26.42
N ALA A 15 12.06 5.62 -25.71
CA ALA A 15 12.65 4.30 -25.49
C ALA A 15 11.59 3.36 -24.90
N ALA A 16 11.57 2.10 -25.34
CA ALA A 16 10.65 1.12 -24.79
C ALA A 16 10.89 1.00 -23.27
N PRO A 17 9.82 0.93 -22.44
CA PRO A 17 9.98 0.82 -21.00
C PRO A 17 10.75 -0.45 -20.66
N ARG A 18 11.70 -0.33 -19.73
CA ARG A 18 12.53 -1.45 -19.26
C ARG A 18 11.73 -2.42 -18.39
N LEU A 19 10.65 -1.94 -17.78
CA LEU A 19 9.72 -2.72 -16.96
C LEU A 19 8.36 -2.02 -16.90
N ALA A 20 7.29 -2.80 -16.89
CA ALA A 20 5.94 -2.33 -16.55
C ALA A 20 5.38 -3.20 -15.43
N PHE A 21 4.61 -2.61 -14.51
CA PHE A 21 3.95 -3.33 -13.44
C PHE A 21 2.58 -2.74 -13.14
N GLY A 22 1.69 -3.58 -12.61
CA GLY A 22 0.36 -3.16 -12.17
C GLY A 22 0.37 -2.63 -10.74
N VAL A 23 -0.50 -1.69 -10.43
CA VAL A 23 -0.74 -1.18 -9.08
C VAL A 23 -2.23 -1.10 -8.84
N ILE A 24 -2.69 -1.59 -7.69
CA ILE A 24 -4.07 -1.51 -7.23
C ILE A 24 -4.09 -1.26 -5.72
N ALA A 25 -5.07 -0.49 -5.26
CA ALA A 25 -5.24 -0.14 -3.85
C ALA A 25 -6.72 -0.19 -3.49
N ASP A 26 -7.00 -0.42 -2.20
CA ASP A 26 -8.33 -0.28 -1.60
C ASP A 26 -9.43 -1.01 -2.40
N ILE A 27 -9.18 -2.28 -2.72
CA ILE A 27 -10.20 -3.14 -3.33
C ILE A 27 -11.41 -3.19 -2.40
N GLN A 28 -11.18 -3.36 -1.10
CA GLN A 28 -12.18 -3.35 -0.03
C GLN A 28 -13.45 -4.13 -0.43
N PHE A 29 -13.27 -5.33 -0.98
CA PHE A 29 -14.38 -6.18 -1.39
C PHE A 29 -15.20 -6.63 -0.17
N ALA A 30 -16.53 -6.55 -0.30
CA ALA A 30 -17.49 -7.25 0.55
C ALA A 30 -18.74 -7.57 -0.26
N ASP A 31 -19.40 -8.69 0.03
CA ASP A 31 -20.70 -9.01 -0.56
C ASP A 31 -21.84 -8.28 0.16
N ALA A 32 -21.78 -6.95 0.12
CA ALA A 32 -22.68 -6.04 0.84
C ALA A 32 -23.25 -4.96 -0.11
N GLU A 33 -24.37 -4.36 0.31
CA GLU A 33 -24.91 -3.17 -0.36
C GLU A 33 -23.92 -2.00 -0.27
N ASP A 34 -23.94 -1.12 -1.28
CA ASP A 34 -23.11 0.07 -1.29
C ASP A 34 -23.29 0.89 0.00
N GLY A 35 -22.18 1.35 0.54
CA GLY A 35 -22.15 2.10 1.79
C GLY A 35 -21.47 3.45 1.62
N TYR A 36 -21.04 3.99 2.75
CA TYR A 36 -20.23 5.20 2.80
C TYR A 36 -18.97 4.97 3.64
N ASP A 37 -17.98 5.82 3.43
CA ASP A 37 -16.82 5.90 4.31
C ASP A 37 -17.22 6.34 5.74
N PHE A 38 -16.28 6.23 6.67
CA PHE A 38 -16.48 6.61 8.08
C PHE A 38 -17.03 8.04 8.23
N GLY A 39 -16.61 8.95 7.36
CA GLY A 39 -17.08 10.34 7.35
C GLY A 39 -18.43 10.57 6.66
N GLY A 40 -19.07 9.54 6.10
CA GLY A 40 -20.34 9.65 5.35
C GLY A 40 -20.25 10.48 4.06
N CYS A 41 -19.04 10.78 3.60
CA CYS A 41 -18.77 11.75 2.55
C CYS A 41 -18.54 11.08 1.19
N ARG A 42 -18.05 9.84 1.18
CA ARG A 42 -17.71 9.10 -0.04
C ARG A 42 -18.45 7.78 -0.07
N ARG A 43 -19.05 7.47 -1.23
CA ARG A 43 -19.72 6.19 -1.45
C ARG A 43 -18.68 5.09 -1.64
N ARG A 44 -18.93 3.93 -1.02
CA ARG A 44 -18.14 2.69 -1.17
C ARG A 44 -18.95 1.67 -1.96
N TYR A 45 -18.37 1.14 -3.03
CA TYR A 45 -19.03 0.22 -3.96
C TYR A 45 -18.52 -1.22 -3.78
N TYR A 46 -18.88 -1.86 -2.66
CA TYR A 46 -18.23 -3.09 -2.20
C TYR A 46 -18.28 -4.25 -3.20
N ARG A 47 -19.44 -4.57 -3.79
CA ARG A 47 -19.52 -5.64 -4.80
C ARG A 47 -18.89 -5.25 -6.12
N HIS A 48 -18.94 -3.96 -6.46
CA HIS A 48 -18.41 -3.46 -7.71
C HIS A 48 -16.88 -3.53 -7.75
N SER A 49 -16.21 -3.39 -6.61
CA SER A 49 -14.75 -3.43 -6.55
C SER A 49 -14.16 -4.76 -7.04
N LEU A 50 -14.82 -5.90 -6.78
CA LEU A 50 -14.40 -7.21 -7.31
C LEU A 50 -14.57 -7.27 -8.84
N ARG A 51 -15.54 -6.56 -9.42
CA ARG A 51 -15.67 -6.43 -10.88
C ARG A 51 -14.52 -5.63 -11.46
N LEU A 52 -14.19 -4.50 -10.86
CA LEU A 52 -13.07 -3.65 -11.29
C LEU A 52 -11.72 -4.38 -11.14
N LEU A 53 -11.55 -5.20 -10.10
CA LEU A 53 -10.39 -6.07 -9.95
C LEU A 53 -10.26 -7.06 -11.11
N ARG A 54 -11.37 -7.72 -11.52
CA ARG A 54 -11.36 -8.62 -12.68
C ARG A 54 -11.01 -7.89 -13.97
N GLU A 55 -11.47 -6.64 -14.13
CA GLU A 55 -11.12 -5.80 -15.28
C GLU A 55 -9.63 -5.48 -15.29
N ALA A 56 -9.06 -5.01 -14.18
CA ALA A 56 -7.64 -4.73 -14.05
C ALA A 56 -6.78 -5.97 -14.32
N VAL A 57 -7.14 -7.12 -13.76
CA VAL A 57 -6.42 -8.39 -13.99
C VAL A 57 -6.47 -8.80 -15.47
N ARG A 58 -7.63 -8.68 -16.14
CA ARG A 58 -7.74 -8.98 -17.57
C ARG A 58 -6.90 -8.05 -18.42
N GLU A 59 -6.87 -6.75 -18.10
CA GLU A 59 -6.04 -5.78 -18.81
C GLU A 59 -4.56 -6.14 -18.68
N TRP A 60 -4.08 -6.34 -17.45
CA TRP A 60 -2.68 -6.70 -17.19
C TRP A 60 -2.27 -8.03 -17.82
N ALA A 61 -3.15 -9.04 -17.80
CA ALA A 61 -2.89 -10.34 -18.44
C ALA A 61 -2.82 -10.24 -19.97
N GLY A 62 -3.48 -9.25 -20.58
CA GLY A 62 -3.46 -8.99 -22.02
C GLY A 62 -2.32 -8.09 -22.50
N GLU A 63 -1.47 -7.59 -21.60
CA GLU A 63 -0.38 -6.66 -21.96
C GLU A 63 0.73 -7.32 -22.78
N SER A 64 1.21 -6.58 -23.78
CA SER A 64 2.34 -6.98 -24.62
C SER A 64 3.29 -5.80 -24.83
N PRO A 65 4.53 -5.85 -24.30
CA PRO A 65 5.11 -6.94 -23.50
C PRO A 65 4.40 -7.13 -22.14
N PRO A 66 4.49 -8.34 -21.53
CA PRO A 66 3.84 -8.62 -20.26
C PRO A 66 4.40 -7.73 -19.15
N ILE A 67 3.56 -7.42 -18.17
CA ILE A 67 4.00 -6.77 -16.93
C ILE A 67 4.90 -7.72 -16.11
N GLY A 68 5.76 -7.18 -15.26
CA GLY A 68 6.69 -7.98 -14.45
C GLY A 68 6.11 -8.45 -13.12
N PHE A 69 5.25 -7.65 -12.49
CA PHE A 69 4.59 -7.94 -11.21
C PHE A 69 3.40 -7.00 -10.98
N VAL A 70 2.64 -7.22 -9.92
CA VAL A 70 1.57 -6.34 -9.43
C VAL A 70 1.80 -5.96 -7.96
N LEU A 71 1.54 -4.70 -7.61
CA LEU A 71 1.50 -4.21 -6.24
C LEU A 71 0.04 -4.04 -5.80
N GLN A 72 -0.40 -4.78 -4.78
CA GLN A 72 -1.69 -4.59 -4.12
C GLN A 72 -1.47 -3.88 -2.77
N LEU A 73 -1.77 -2.58 -2.73
CA LEU A 73 -1.37 -1.65 -1.67
C LEU A 73 -2.17 -1.75 -0.36
N GLY A 74 -2.62 -2.94 0.04
CA GLY A 74 -3.47 -3.13 1.22
C GLY A 74 -4.97 -2.97 0.95
N ASP A 75 -5.75 -3.27 1.97
CA ASP A 75 -7.21 -3.20 2.01
C ASP A 75 -7.87 -3.99 0.85
N SER A 76 -7.55 -5.28 0.76
CA SER A 76 -8.11 -6.23 -0.22
C SER A 76 -9.60 -6.48 0.01
N ILE A 77 -10.02 -6.62 1.26
CA ILE A 77 -11.42 -6.85 1.65
C ILE A 77 -11.86 -5.84 2.69
N ASP A 78 -13.13 -5.47 2.72
CA ASP A 78 -13.65 -4.48 3.68
C ASP A 78 -13.80 -5.09 5.10
N GLY A 79 -13.84 -4.24 6.13
CA GLY A 79 -13.89 -4.65 7.53
C GLY A 79 -15.26 -5.20 7.93
N GLN A 80 -16.30 -4.87 7.16
CA GLN A 80 -17.64 -5.43 7.36
C GLN A 80 -17.68 -6.96 7.25
N ASN A 81 -16.78 -7.56 6.47
CA ASN A 81 -16.73 -9.01 6.34
C ASN A 81 -16.44 -9.69 7.70
N ALA A 82 -15.67 -9.04 8.59
CA ALA A 82 -15.41 -9.53 9.94
C ALA A 82 -16.70 -9.62 10.76
N GLY A 83 -17.48 -8.54 10.78
CA GLY A 83 -18.75 -8.47 11.51
C GLY A 83 -19.82 -9.43 10.98
N ARG A 84 -19.69 -9.89 9.74
CA ARG A 84 -20.59 -10.85 9.08
C ARG A 84 -20.07 -12.30 9.11
N GLY A 85 -18.84 -12.52 9.57
CA GLY A 85 -18.20 -13.85 9.52
C GLY A 85 -17.84 -14.32 8.12
N GLU A 86 -17.67 -13.39 7.17
CA GLU A 86 -17.48 -13.68 5.73
C GLU A 86 -16.03 -13.45 5.26
N ALA A 87 -15.14 -13.00 6.16
CA ALA A 87 -13.77 -12.59 5.86
C ALA A 87 -12.98 -13.59 5.00
N GLU A 88 -12.98 -14.88 5.37
CA GLU A 88 -12.28 -15.94 4.63
C GLU A 88 -12.83 -16.09 3.20
N SER A 89 -14.15 -16.11 3.04
CA SER A 89 -14.80 -16.25 1.73
C SER A 89 -14.62 -15.02 0.84
N ALA A 90 -14.61 -13.83 1.42
CA ALA A 90 -14.35 -12.59 0.70
C ALA A 90 -12.89 -12.55 0.24
N LEU A 91 -11.95 -12.91 1.11
CA LEU A 91 -10.53 -12.95 0.78
C LEU A 91 -10.26 -13.98 -0.31
N GLN A 92 -10.86 -15.17 -0.23
CA GLN A 92 -10.73 -16.20 -1.25
C GLN A 92 -11.14 -15.69 -2.64
N GLN A 93 -12.26 -14.99 -2.75
CA GLN A 93 -12.72 -14.41 -4.03
C GLN A 93 -11.73 -13.39 -4.61
N VAL A 94 -11.13 -12.55 -3.77
CA VAL A 94 -10.12 -11.58 -4.21
C VAL A 94 -8.84 -12.31 -4.67
N LEU A 95 -8.37 -13.28 -3.89
CA LEU A 95 -7.18 -14.07 -4.22
C LEU A 95 -7.36 -14.93 -5.47
N GLU A 96 -8.56 -15.47 -5.70
CA GLU A 96 -8.88 -16.23 -6.92
C GLU A 96 -8.81 -15.34 -8.19
N VAL A 97 -9.16 -14.07 -8.09
CA VAL A 97 -9.03 -13.14 -9.21
C VAL A 97 -7.56 -12.75 -9.43
N LEU A 98 -6.84 -12.40 -8.36
CA LEU A 98 -5.41 -12.06 -8.45
C LEU A 98 -4.55 -13.24 -8.89
N GLY A 99 -4.90 -14.46 -8.50
CA GLY A 99 -4.23 -15.71 -8.88
C GLY A 99 -4.38 -16.10 -10.36
N GLN A 100 -5.17 -15.37 -11.14
CA GLN A 100 -5.22 -15.54 -12.61
C GLN A 100 -3.99 -14.94 -13.31
N LEU A 101 -3.24 -14.06 -12.63
CA LEU A 101 -2.01 -13.49 -13.16
C LEU A 101 -0.88 -14.52 -13.11
N SER A 102 -0.10 -14.61 -14.19
CA SER A 102 1.11 -15.44 -14.24
C SER A 102 2.35 -14.76 -13.65
N VAL A 103 2.18 -13.56 -13.09
CA VAL A 103 3.25 -12.71 -12.53
C VAL A 103 3.07 -12.59 -11.02
N PRO A 104 4.15 -12.33 -10.26
CA PRO A 104 4.05 -12.14 -8.82
C PRO A 104 3.11 -10.99 -8.45
N VAL A 105 2.29 -11.19 -7.43
CA VAL A 105 1.51 -10.15 -6.76
C VAL A 105 2.12 -9.92 -5.38
N HIS A 106 2.53 -8.69 -5.10
CA HIS A 106 3.04 -8.28 -3.80
C HIS A 106 1.92 -7.60 -3.03
N HIS A 107 1.59 -8.15 -1.87
CA HIS A 107 0.51 -7.70 -1.02
C HIS A 107 1.09 -6.94 0.18
N ALA A 108 0.60 -5.74 0.42
CA ALA A 108 0.80 -5.05 1.69
C ALA A 108 -0.44 -5.25 2.57
N TRP A 109 -0.29 -5.05 3.88
CA TRP A 109 -1.39 -5.20 4.82
C TRP A 109 -1.86 -3.82 5.29
N GLY A 110 -3.10 -3.49 4.95
CA GLY A 110 -3.82 -2.32 5.42
C GLY A 110 -4.54 -2.56 6.76
N ASN A 111 -5.24 -1.55 7.26
CA ASN A 111 -6.05 -1.70 8.47
C ASN A 111 -7.19 -2.69 8.24
N HIS A 112 -7.74 -2.77 7.03
CA HIS A 112 -8.85 -3.67 6.76
C HIS A 112 -8.45 -5.15 6.78
N GLU A 113 -7.20 -5.50 6.43
CA GLU A 113 -6.68 -6.84 6.70
C GLU A 113 -6.71 -7.15 8.21
N LEU A 114 -6.31 -6.19 9.04
CA LEU A 114 -6.20 -6.34 10.49
C LEU A 114 -7.54 -6.20 11.23
N TYR A 115 -8.58 -5.66 10.58
CA TYR A 115 -9.97 -5.76 11.05
C TYR A 115 -10.54 -7.16 10.88
N ASN A 116 -10.13 -7.84 9.81
CA ASN A 116 -10.66 -9.15 9.44
C ASN A 116 -9.89 -10.31 10.07
N PHE A 117 -8.58 -10.15 10.26
CA PHE A 117 -7.70 -11.25 10.64
C PHE A 117 -6.68 -10.84 11.70
N SER A 118 -6.29 -11.79 12.54
CA SER A 118 -5.08 -11.65 13.35
C SER A 118 -3.84 -11.76 12.46
N ARG A 119 -2.72 -11.17 12.89
CA ARG A 119 -1.43 -11.31 12.20
C ARG A 119 -1.02 -12.78 12.04
N ALA A 120 -1.23 -13.60 13.08
CA ALA A 120 -0.99 -15.04 13.05
C ALA A 120 -1.84 -15.78 12.00
N ARG A 121 -3.04 -15.27 11.68
CA ARG A 121 -3.84 -15.80 10.57
C ARG A 121 -3.34 -15.30 9.23
N LEU A 122 -3.04 -14.00 9.09
CA LEU A 122 -2.58 -13.39 7.84
C LEU A 122 -1.33 -14.06 7.26
N VAL A 123 -0.37 -14.46 8.11
CA VAL A 123 0.85 -15.20 7.67
C VAL A 123 0.54 -16.57 7.04
N GLN A 124 -0.69 -17.08 7.20
CA GLN A 124 -1.16 -18.36 6.64
C GLN A 124 -2.08 -18.17 5.42
N THR A 125 -2.31 -16.92 4.99
CA THR A 125 -3.15 -16.59 3.83
C THR A 125 -2.31 -16.32 2.59
N GLY A 126 -2.97 -16.22 1.43
CA GLY A 126 -2.33 -15.77 0.19
C GLY A 126 -1.82 -14.32 0.23
N LEU A 127 -2.17 -13.53 1.24
CA LEU A 127 -1.64 -12.16 1.41
C LEU A 127 -0.23 -12.13 2.00
N TYR A 128 0.31 -13.25 2.50
CA TYR A 128 1.67 -13.29 3.01
C TYR A 128 2.68 -13.45 1.86
N SER A 129 3.10 -12.30 1.31
CA SER A 129 4.00 -12.23 0.14
C SER A 129 5.49 -12.33 0.44
N ARG A 130 5.87 -12.51 1.71
CA ARG A 130 7.28 -12.53 2.10
C ARG A 130 7.96 -13.81 1.55
N PRO A 131 9.07 -13.70 0.80
CA PRO A 131 9.74 -14.86 0.21
C PRO A 131 10.17 -15.92 1.25
N ALA A 132 10.01 -17.20 0.91
CA ALA A 132 10.53 -18.30 1.71
C ALA A 132 12.03 -18.50 1.42
N GLY A 133 12.92 -18.17 2.36
CA GLY A 133 14.37 -18.36 2.14
C GLY A 133 15.36 -17.61 3.03
N GLY A 134 14.95 -16.58 3.79
CA GLY A 134 15.81 -15.90 4.78
C GLY A 134 16.53 -14.65 4.28
N SER A 135 16.78 -13.72 5.23
CA SER A 135 17.28 -12.33 5.16
C SER A 135 16.38 -11.22 4.61
N ASP A 136 15.34 -11.53 3.85
CA ASP A 136 14.57 -10.48 3.14
C ASP A 136 13.61 -9.64 4.01
N GLY A 137 13.69 -9.68 5.34
CA GLY A 137 12.81 -8.89 6.23
C GLY A 137 13.18 -8.99 7.72
N PRO A 138 12.52 -8.24 8.61
CA PRO A 138 12.77 -8.30 10.06
C PRO A 138 12.64 -9.73 10.63
N PRO A 139 13.35 -10.08 11.72
CA PRO A 139 13.27 -11.41 12.33
C PRO A 139 11.85 -11.81 12.77
N ASP A 140 11.06 -10.81 13.16
CA ASP A 140 9.66 -10.98 13.48
C ASP A 140 8.84 -11.31 12.22
N ARG A 141 8.22 -12.49 12.21
CA ARG A 141 7.38 -12.95 11.09
C ARG A 141 5.98 -12.35 11.11
N GLU A 142 5.53 -11.81 12.23
CA GLU A 142 4.26 -11.09 12.31
C GLU A 142 4.39 -9.64 11.83
N CYS A 143 5.62 -9.14 11.63
CA CYS A 143 5.90 -7.91 10.90
C CYS A 143 6.01 -8.23 9.40
N HIS A 144 5.03 -7.79 8.61
CA HIS A 144 4.97 -8.04 7.18
C HIS A 144 5.77 -7.01 6.39
N ALA A 145 7.06 -6.90 6.73
CA ALA A 145 8.02 -6.08 6.03
C ALA A 145 9.03 -6.98 5.32
N TYR A 146 9.29 -6.70 4.05
CA TYR A 146 10.28 -7.43 3.28
C TYR A 146 10.82 -6.64 2.08
N HIS A 147 11.90 -7.12 1.46
CA HIS A 147 12.37 -6.60 0.19
C HIS A 147 12.71 -7.71 -0.81
N CYS A 148 12.67 -7.41 -2.10
CA CYS A 148 13.13 -8.31 -3.15
C CYS A 148 13.64 -7.51 -4.36
N SER A 149 14.34 -8.17 -5.29
CA SER A 149 14.76 -7.53 -6.54
C SER A 149 13.91 -8.05 -7.71
N PRO A 150 12.85 -7.33 -8.12
CA PRO A 150 11.99 -7.77 -9.22
C PRO A 150 12.63 -7.61 -10.60
N ALA A 151 13.69 -6.80 -10.73
CA ALA A 151 14.45 -6.61 -11.96
C ALA A 151 15.88 -6.13 -11.64
N PRO A 152 16.86 -6.29 -12.55
CA PRO A 152 18.21 -5.79 -12.35
C PRO A 152 18.23 -4.31 -12.00
N ARG A 153 18.93 -3.95 -10.92
CA ARG A 153 19.04 -2.58 -10.39
C ARG A 153 17.71 -1.98 -9.93
N LEU A 154 16.73 -2.81 -9.59
CA LEU A 154 15.47 -2.42 -8.99
C LEU A 154 15.25 -3.23 -7.71
N ARG A 155 14.91 -2.53 -6.63
CA ARG A 155 14.57 -3.08 -5.32
C ARG A 155 13.12 -2.71 -5.02
N LEU A 156 12.30 -3.71 -4.72
CA LEU A 156 11.00 -3.50 -4.10
C LEU A 156 11.14 -3.67 -2.60
N VAL A 157 10.63 -2.70 -1.83
CA VAL A 157 10.54 -2.78 -0.38
C VAL A 157 9.08 -2.63 0.03
N VAL A 158 8.59 -3.58 0.81
CA VAL A 158 7.27 -3.56 1.45
C VAL A 158 7.46 -3.29 2.92
N LEU A 159 6.78 -2.26 3.43
CA LEU A 159 6.77 -1.93 4.86
C LEU A 159 5.44 -2.33 5.51
N ASP A 160 5.52 -2.67 6.78
CA ASP A 160 4.37 -2.88 7.65
C ASP A 160 4.08 -1.59 8.41
N SER A 161 3.17 -0.78 7.85
CA SER A 161 2.72 0.48 8.46
C SER A 161 1.85 0.30 9.71
N TYR A 162 1.59 -0.95 10.12
CA TYR A 162 0.85 -1.30 11.33
C TYR A 162 1.70 -2.05 12.35
N ASP A 163 3.02 -2.10 12.18
CA ASP A 163 3.91 -2.76 13.13
C ASP A 163 3.74 -2.17 14.54
N THR A 164 3.69 -0.84 14.62
CA THR A 164 3.23 -0.09 15.80
C THR A 164 1.75 0.27 15.63
N SER A 165 0.86 -0.65 15.98
CA SER A 165 -0.60 -0.44 15.95
C SER A 165 -1.29 -1.33 16.99
N THR A 166 -2.49 -0.90 17.41
CA THR A 166 -3.40 -1.72 18.21
C THR A 166 -4.13 -2.78 17.36
N LEU A 167 -4.12 -2.66 16.03
CA LEU A 167 -4.85 -3.56 15.14
C LEU A 167 -4.14 -4.92 14.94
N GLY A 168 -4.94 -5.99 14.82
CA GLY A 168 -4.47 -7.33 14.51
C GLY A 168 -3.54 -7.96 15.56
N ARG A 169 -3.46 -7.39 16.77
CA ARG A 169 -2.64 -7.86 17.90
C ARG A 169 -3.52 -8.22 19.10
N ASP A 170 -3.05 -9.17 19.90
CA ASP A 170 -3.70 -9.52 21.17
C ASP A 170 -3.64 -8.32 22.14
N PRO A 171 -4.78 -7.88 22.72
CA PRO A 171 -4.81 -6.82 23.73
C PRO A 171 -3.89 -7.06 24.93
N GLY A 172 -3.63 -8.32 25.31
CA GLY A 172 -2.69 -8.66 26.39
C GLY A 172 -1.22 -8.55 26.01
N SER A 173 -0.89 -8.37 24.73
CA SER A 173 0.50 -8.36 24.27
C SER A 173 1.23 -7.05 24.64
N PRO A 174 2.54 -7.10 24.96
CA PRO A 174 3.33 -5.90 25.22
C PRO A 174 3.30 -4.88 24.07
N ARG A 175 3.27 -5.35 22.81
CA ARG A 175 3.23 -4.49 21.63
C ARG A 175 1.89 -3.75 21.48
N TYR A 176 0.78 -4.41 21.79
CA TYR A 176 -0.52 -3.76 21.82
C TYR A 176 -0.54 -2.67 22.89
N GLN A 177 -0.09 -2.99 24.10
CA GLN A 177 -0.07 -2.05 25.23
C GLN A 177 0.83 -0.83 24.94
N GLU A 178 1.98 -1.05 24.33
CA GLU A 178 2.87 0.01 23.86
C GLU A 178 2.19 0.92 22.83
N SER A 179 1.60 0.33 21.79
CA SER A 179 0.92 1.07 20.72
C SER A 179 -0.29 1.84 21.24
N LEU A 180 -1.05 1.24 22.16
CA LEU A 180 -2.19 1.88 22.81
C LEU A 180 -1.74 3.07 23.68
N ARG A 181 -0.60 2.94 24.39
CA ARG A 181 -0.05 4.04 25.20
C ARG A 181 0.31 5.23 24.32
N VAL A 182 1.07 5.02 23.24
CA VAL A 182 1.44 6.07 22.28
C VAL A 182 0.19 6.72 21.67
N LEU A 183 -0.80 5.90 21.28
CA LEU A 183 -2.06 6.41 20.74
C LEU A 183 -2.81 7.27 21.77
N ARG A 184 -2.95 6.81 23.01
CA ARG A 184 -3.67 7.53 24.09
C ARG A 184 -2.95 8.81 24.53
N GLU A 185 -1.63 8.85 24.47
CA GLU A 185 -0.85 10.07 24.73
C GLU A 185 -1.18 11.19 23.72
N LYS A 186 -1.56 10.81 22.49
CA LYS A 186 -1.81 11.73 21.38
C LYS A 186 -3.28 11.93 21.05
N ASN A 187 -4.11 10.97 21.42
CA ASN A 187 -5.55 10.94 21.17
C ASN A 187 -6.31 10.76 22.49
N PRO A 188 -6.78 11.86 23.10
CA PRO A 188 -7.56 11.81 24.33
C PRO A 188 -9.03 11.45 24.10
N ASN A 189 -9.48 11.26 22.86
CA ASN A 189 -10.88 10.98 22.55
C ASN A 189 -11.30 9.59 23.05
N ASP A 190 -12.57 9.45 23.45
CA ASP A 190 -13.14 8.14 23.81
C ASP A 190 -13.18 7.23 22.59
N ASP A 191 -13.69 7.75 21.47
CA ASP A 191 -13.55 7.13 20.16
C ASP A 191 -12.16 7.41 19.58
N LEU A 192 -11.29 6.42 19.68
CA LEU A 192 -9.92 6.49 19.17
C LEU A 192 -9.84 6.58 17.64
N ASN A 193 -10.94 6.37 16.90
CA ASN A 193 -10.99 6.64 15.47
C ASN A 193 -11.29 8.11 15.14
N SER A 194 -11.75 8.90 16.11
CA SER A 194 -12.05 10.31 15.87
C SER A 194 -10.77 11.16 15.83
N PRO A 195 -10.51 11.89 14.73
CA PRO A 195 -9.42 12.86 14.67
C PRO A 195 -9.83 14.24 15.22
N GLU A 196 -11.06 14.39 15.69
CA GLU A 196 -11.59 15.69 16.13
C GLU A 196 -10.80 16.22 17.34
N GLY A 197 -10.41 17.49 17.28
CA GLY A 197 -9.65 18.15 18.33
C GLY A 197 -8.17 17.76 18.43
N LEU A 198 -7.69 16.83 17.61
CA LEU A 198 -6.29 16.40 17.65
C LEU A 198 -5.36 17.42 16.98
N LYS A 199 -4.26 17.73 17.65
CA LYS A 199 -3.15 18.50 17.05
C LYS A 199 -2.50 17.76 15.89
N GLU A 200 -2.43 16.43 16.01
CA GLU A 200 -1.82 15.51 15.06
C GLU A 200 -2.92 14.52 14.62
N PRO A 201 -3.75 14.85 13.61
CA PRO A 201 -4.99 14.14 13.29
C PRO A 201 -4.80 12.70 12.77
N HIS A 202 -3.55 12.27 12.59
CA HIS A 202 -3.20 10.91 12.18
C HIS A 202 -3.03 9.93 13.36
N PHE A 203 -3.04 10.40 14.61
CA PHE A 203 -3.04 9.52 15.79
C PHE A 203 -4.46 8.98 16.06
N VAL A 204 -4.92 8.09 15.21
CA VAL A 204 -6.24 7.45 15.28
C VAL A 204 -6.08 5.92 15.17
N ALA A 205 -7.00 5.16 15.76
CA ALA A 205 -6.89 3.71 15.89
C ALA A 205 -6.88 2.94 14.56
N PHE A 206 -7.41 3.54 13.48
CA PHE A 206 -7.34 2.96 12.14
C PHE A 206 -5.99 3.16 11.45
N ASN A 207 -5.08 3.95 12.03
CA ASN A 207 -3.72 4.12 11.55
C ASN A 207 -2.73 3.23 12.31
N GLY A 208 -1.46 3.32 11.93
CA GLY A 208 -0.35 2.69 12.62
C GLY A 208 0.92 3.51 12.49
N GLY A 209 2.03 2.88 12.79
CA GLY A 209 3.37 3.41 12.59
C GLY A 209 4.39 2.29 12.42
N PHE A 210 5.62 2.70 12.22
CA PHE A 210 6.76 1.80 12.04
C PHE A 210 7.50 1.66 13.38
N SER A 211 7.90 0.44 13.74
CA SER A 211 8.81 0.26 14.88
C SER A 211 10.21 0.75 14.54
N GLN A 212 11.01 1.09 15.55
CA GLN A 212 12.40 1.47 15.34
C GLN A 212 13.18 0.34 14.66
N ALA A 213 12.93 -0.92 15.04
CA ALA A 213 13.59 -2.07 14.43
C ALA A 213 13.28 -2.21 12.93
N GLN A 214 12.05 -1.90 12.51
CA GLN A 214 11.69 -1.88 11.08
C GLN A 214 12.38 -0.72 10.34
N LEU A 215 12.46 0.46 10.96
CA LEU A 215 13.14 1.61 10.38
C LEU A 215 14.65 1.40 10.25
N ASP A 216 15.28 0.81 11.25
CA ASP A 216 16.71 0.46 11.22
C ASP A 216 16.99 -0.58 10.13
N TRP A 217 16.16 -1.63 10.04
CA TRP A 217 16.23 -2.60 8.95
C TRP A 217 16.07 -1.94 7.59
N PHE A 218 15.10 -1.02 7.44
CA PHE A 218 14.88 -0.31 6.19
C PHE A 218 16.06 0.58 5.80
N ASP A 219 16.69 1.27 6.75
CA ASP A 219 17.90 2.07 6.52
C ASP A 219 19.06 1.20 5.98
N GLU A 220 19.25 -0.01 6.50
CA GLU A 220 20.25 -0.95 5.98
C GLU A 220 19.93 -1.41 4.54
N VAL A 221 18.65 -1.62 4.21
CA VAL A 221 18.23 -1.94 2.83
C VAL A 221 18.50 -0.78 1.87
N LEU A 222 18.29 0.47 2.32
CA LEU A 222 18.58 1.66 1.53
C LEU A 222 20.09 1.83 1.31
N LYS A 223 20.92 1.64 2.35
CA LYS A 223 22.39 1.65 2.21
C LYS A 223 22.87 0.61 1.21
N PHE A 224 22.37 -0.63 1.33
CA PHE A 224 22.66 -1.70 0.37
C PHE A 224 22.27 -1.29 -1.06
N SER A 225 21.09 -0.69 -1.24
CA SER A 225 20.59 -0.27 -2.56
C SER A 225 21.45 0.86 -3.15
N ASP A 226 21.91 1.80 -2.33
CA ASP A 226 22.81 2.88 -2.72
C ASP A 226 24.17 2.32 -3.19
N GLU A 227 24.78 1.41 -2.42
CA GLU A 227 26.04 0.74 -2.76
C GLU A 227 25.96 -0.06 -4.07
N ASN A 228 24.80 -0.66 -4.35
CA ASN A 228 24.56 -1.47 -5.55
C ASN A 228 23.93 -0.69 -6.71
N GLN A 229 23.77 0.64 -6.56
CA GLN A 229 23.15 1.52 -7.55
C GLN A 229 21.77 1.03 -8.04
N GLU A 230 20.99 0.49 -7.10
CA GLU A 230 19.61 0.08 -7.31
C GLU A 230 18.68 1.29 -7.10
N LYS A 231 17.60 1.34 -7.88
CA LYS A 231 16.48 2.24 -7.55
C LYS A 231 15.48 1.48 -6.67
N VAL A 232 14.82 2.19 -5.77
CA VAL A 232 13.92 1.59 -4.77
C VAL A 232 12.47 2.00 -5.05
N ILE A 233 11.59 1.01 -5.15
CA ILE A 233 10.13 1.18 -5.07
C ILE A 233 9.72 0.86 -3.64
N LEU A 234 9.12 1.83 -2.95
CA LEU A 234 8.59 1.64 -1.62
C LEU A 234 7.07 1.45 -1.66
N MET A 235 6.62 0.35 -1.07
CA MET A 235 5.21 0.00 -0.91
C MET A 235 4.80 0.21 0.57
N CYS A 236 3.90 1.16 0.79
CA CYS A 236 3.39 1.51 2.11
C CYS A 236 1.86 1.67 2.05
N PRO A 237 1.08 0.74 2.65
CA PRO A 237 -0.35 0.61 2.37
C PRO A 237 -1.25 1.71 2.95
N SER A 238 -0.84 2.42 4.01
CA SER A 238 -1.83 3.18 4.79
C SER A 238 -1.37 4.49 5.42
N ILE A 239 -0.18 4.98 5.08
CA ILE A 239 0.31 6.27 5.58
C ILE A 239 0.92 7.02 4.40
N PRO A 240 0.41 8.22 4.04
CA PRO A 240 1.14 9.11 3.15
C PRO A 240 2.47 9.48 3.82
N VAL A 241 3.55 8.81 3.41
CA VAL A 241 4.90 9.03 3.95
C VAL A 241 5.47 10.39 3.50
N LEU A 242 4.87 11.02 2.50
CA LEU A 242 5.31 12.30 1.94
C LEU A 242 4.42 13.47 2.38
N PRO A 243 5.00 14.59 2.84
CA PRO A 243 4.22 15.77 3.17
C PRO A 243 3.81 16.50 1.90
N MET A 244 2.55 16.33 1.48
CA MET A 244 1.64 17.48 1.52
C MET A 244 0.87 17.56 2.86
N GLY A 245 1.26 16.74 3.84
CA GLY A 245 0.98 16.93 5.26
C GLY A 245 1.61 15.84 6.13
N PHE A 246 2.80 16.11 6.68
CA PHE A 246 3.39 15.50 7.88
C PHE A 246 3.67 13.98 7.88
N ALA A 247 4.93 13.64 7.58
CA ALA A 247 5.52 12.32 7.83
C ALA A 247 5.72 12.08 9.34
N TRP A 248 5.66 10.81 9.76
CA TRP A 248 6.18 10.36 11.04
C TRP A 248 7.65 10.81 11.20
N PRO A 249 8.09 11.32 12.38
CA PRO A 249 9.43 11.94 12.55
C PRO A 249 10.63 11.07 12.16
N GLY A 250 10.44 9.74 12.04
CA GLY A 250 11.50 8.79 11.66
C GLY A 250 11.85 8.79 10.17
N ILE A 251 10.88 8.98 9.27
CA ILE A 251 11.14 8.80 7.83
C ILE A 251 11.80 10.04 7.21
N THR A 252 11.57 11.23 7.76
CA THR A 252 12.20 12.48 7.31
C THR A 252 13.71 12.56 7.59
N ARG A 253 14.29 11.60 8.32
CA ARG A 253 15.75 11.52 8.54
C ARG A 253 16.49 10.60 7.57
N LEU A 254 15.79 9.79 6.78
CA LEU A 254 16.42 8.89 5.81
C LEU A 254 16.78 9.69 4.54
N ARG A 255 17.94 10.36 4.55
CA ARG A 255 18.52 10.96 3.35
C ARG A 255 19.19 9.87 2.52
N CYS A 256 18.44 9.29 1.61
CA CYS A 256 18.96 8.40 0.58
C CYS A 256 19.36 9.21 -0.67
N GLN A 257 20.49 8.89 -1.31
CA GLN A 257 20.94 9.58 -2.53
C GLN A 257 20.27 9.02 -3.79
N THR A 258 19.60 7.86 -3.71
CA THR A 258 18.87 7.26 -4.83
C THR A 258 17.48 7.89 -5.03
N HIS A 259 17.04 7.90 -6.29
CA HIS A 259 15.64 8.20 -6.63
C HIS A 259 14.74 7.09 -6.05
N THR A 260 14.20 7.33 -4.86
CA THR A 260 13.17 6.49 -4.24
C THR A 260 11.79 6.93 -4.76
N GLU A 261 11.05 6.01 -5.38
CA GLU A 261 9.66 6.25 -5.77
C GLU A 261 8.74 5.67 -4.71
N PHE A 262 7.95 6.53 -4.08
CA PHE A 262 6.95 6.15 -3.08
C PHE A 262 5.62 5.87 -3.78
N ILE A 263 5.10 4.65 -3.58
CA ILE A 263 3.78 4.28 -4.06
C ILE A 263 2.91 4.03 -2.83
N THR A 264 1.93 4.91 -2.62
CA THR A 264 1.00 4.88 -1.48
C THR A 264 -0.44 4.85 -1.98
N SER A 265 -1.35 4.29 -1.17
CA SER A 265 -2.79 4.47 -1.40
C SER A 265 -3.18 5.97 -1.31
N PRO A 266 -4.07 6.47 -2.18
CA PRO A 266 -4.61 7.82 -2.11
C PRO A 266 -5.70 7.96 -1.05
N TRP A 267 -5.35 7.93 0.25
CA TRP A 267 -6.29 8.38 1.29
C TRP A 267 -6.09 9.87 1.59
N ARG A 268 -7.05 10.71 1.19
CA ARG A 268 -7.12 12.12 1.60
C ARG A 268 -8.11 12.26 2.75
N GLY A 269 -7.58 12.49 3.95
CA GLY A 269 -8.37 12.99 5.09
C GLY A 269 -9.11 14.26 4.72
N SER A 270 -10.39 14.31 5.10
CA SER A 270 -11.34 15.41 4.88
C SER A 270 -10.79 16.77 5.31
N SER A 271 -10.57 17.68 4.35
CA SER A 271 -10.63 19.12 4.59
C SER A 271 -11.86 19.68 3.89
N ARG A 272 -12.67 20.44 4.62
CA ARG A 272 -13.99 20.94 4.21
C ARG A 272 -13.88 22.02 3.13
N HIS A 273 -13.59 21.66 1.88
CA HIS A 273 -13.93 22.48 0.72
C HIS A 273 -14.13 21.57 -0.50
N PRO A 274 -15.27 21.67 -1.22
CA PRO A 274 -15.49 20.85 -2.41
C PRO A 274 -14.77 21.47 -3.61
N PRO A 275 -13.86 20.76 -4.31
CA PRO A 275 -13.66 21.04 -5.72
C PRO A 275 -14.72 20.26 -6.51
N THR A 276 -15.42 20.98 -7.38
CA THR A 276 -16.29 20.42 -8.41
C THR A 276 -15.48 19.47 -9.30
N ALA A 277 -15.60 18.16 -9.07
CA ALA A 277 -15.13 17.13 -9.98
C ALA A 277 -16.18 16.01 -10.06
N THR A 278 -16.40 15.51 -11.27
CA THR A 278 -17.38 14.48 -11.64
C THR A 278 -17.10 13.14 -10.93
N PRO A 279 -18.12 12.30 -10.67
CA PRO A 279 -18.02 11.17 -9.75
C PRO A 279 -17.55 9.91 -10.46
N LEU A 280 -16.23 9.65 -10.41
CA LEU A 280 -15.60 8.38 -10.82
C LEU A 280 -14.19 8.25 -10.21
N GLU A 281 -14.05 8.46 -8.90
CA GLU A 281 -12.76 8.30 -8.22
C GLU A 281 -12.92 7.65 -6.84
N LEU A 282 -12.69 6.34 -6.76
CA LEU A 282 -11.78 5.70 -5.80
C LEU A 282 -11.57 4.20 -6.15
N PHE A 283 -11.14 3.93 -7.38
CA PHE A 283 -10.50 2.66 -7.73
C PHE A 283 -9.31 3.02 -8.61
N MET A 284 -8.12 3.12 -8.01
CA MET A 284 -6.91 3.42 -8.77
C MET A 284 -6.23 2.11 -9.15
N SER A 285 -6.56 1.62 -10.35
CA SER A 285 -5.65 0.74 -11.08
C SER A 285 -4.71 1.63 -11.89
N MET A 286 -3.40 1.55 -11.61
CA MET A 286 -2.39 2.34 -12.31
C MET A 286 -1.36 1.41 -12.95
N LYS A 287 -0.97 1.76 -14.18
CA LYS A 287 0.17 1.15 -14.86
C LYS A 287 1.35 2.10 -14.78
N ILE A 288 2.42 1.67 -14.11
CA ILE A 288 3.64 2.45 -14.03
C ILE A 288 4.66 1.86 -15.01
N LYS A 289 5.20 2.73 -15.87
CA LYS A 289 6.24 2.39 -16.84
C LYS A 289 7.56 2.94 -16.33
N TRP A 290 8.54 2.05 -16.22
CA TRP A 290 9.87 2.41 -15.77
C TRP A 290 10.85 2.41 -16.94
N TYR A 291 11.64 3.49 -17.06
CA TYR A 291 12.56 3.74 -18.18
C TYR A 291 14.02 3.71 -17.72
#